data_AF-A0A0N4Z3H3-F1
#
_entry.id   AF-A0A0N4Z3H3-F1
#
_cell.length_a   1.000
_cell.length_b   1.000
_cell.length_c   1.000
_cell.angle_alpha   90.00
_cell.angle_beta   90.00
_cell.angle_gamma   90.00
#
_symmetry.space_group_name_H-M   'P 1'
#
loop_
_entity.id
_entity.type
_entity.pdbx_description
1 polymer ?
#
loop_
_entity_poly.entity_id
_entity_poly.type
_entity_poly.pdbx_seq_one_letter_code
_entity_poly.pdbx_strand_id
1 'polypeptide(L)'
;MGDCFECKLSGTGAAFLGGCYALYSTKAPYYIRNPRQKVILYAIAAGAFYISFARWNLYPPFTSLRTDAAMKEELRQNLDKLTKK
;
A
#
# COMPACT_ATOMS: atom_id res chain seq x y z
N MET A 1 3.66 -9.95 22.46
CA MET A 1 2.79 -8.94 21.82
C MET A 1 3.67 -8.20 20.83
N GLY A 2 3.58 -8.56 19.54
CA GLY A 2 4.56 -8.15 18.53
C GLY A 2 3.91 -7.33 17.44
N ASP A 3 4.24 -6.05 17.43
CA ASP A 3 3.99 -5.08 16.37
C ASP A 3 4.17 -5.66 14.95
N CYS A 4 3.19 -5.47 14.06
CA CYS A 4 3.33 -5.90 12.65
C CYS A 4 4.20 -4.92 11.86
N PHE A 5 5.52 -4.99 12.07
CA PHE A 5 6.51 -4.23 11.30
C PHE A 5 6.40 -4.52 9.79
N GLU A 6 6.13 -5.78 9.42
CA GLU A 6 5.90 -6.18 8.02
C GLU A 6 4.68 -5.48 7.40
N CYS A 7 3.59 -5.30 8.15
CA CYS A 7 2.40 -4.59 7.69
C CYS A 7 2.70 -3.10 7.47
N LYS A 8 3.52 -2.51 8.35
CA LYS A 8 3.98 -1.13 8.21
C LYS A 8 4.89 -0.99 6.98
N LEU A 9 5.80 -1.92 6.76
CA LEU A 9 6.71 -1.94 5.62
C LEU A 9 5.95 -2.13 4.29
N SER A 10 5.02 -3.09 4.22
CA SER A 10 4.25 -3.39 3.01
C SER A 10 3.30 -2.25 2.64
N GLY A 11 2.59 -1.67 3.61
CA GLY A 11 1.70 -0.54 3.39
C GLY A 11 2.45 0.74 2.99
N THR A 12 3.65 0.95 3.53
CA THR A 12 4.53 2.08 3.15
C THR A 12 5.10 1.86 1.75
N GLY A 13 5.65 0.68 1.48
CA GLY A 13 6.23 0.32 0.19
C GLY A 13 5.20 0.37 -0.95
N ALA A 14 3.99 -0.11 -0.73
CA ALA A 14 2.92 -0.05 -1.74
C ALA A 14 2.54 1.40 -2.11
N ALA A 15 2.44 2.28 -1.11
CA ALA A 15 2.15 3.70 -1.34
C ALA A 15 3.31 4.40 -2.08
N PHE A 16 4.56 4.12 -1.69
CA PHE A 16 5.74 4.65 -2.37
C PHE A 16 5.84 4.19 -3.83
N LEU A 17 5.66 2.90 -4.09
CA LEU A 17 5.66 2.34 -5.44
C LEU A 17 4.52 2.90 -6.30
N GLY A 18 3.33 3.11 -5.73
CA GLY A 18 2.22 3.78 -6.42
C GLY A 18 2.57 5.20 -6.85
N GLY A 19 3.25 5.97 -6.00
CA GLY A 19 3.73 7.31 -6.34
C GLY A 19 4.79 7.29 -7.46
N CYS A 20 5.75 6.37 -7.39
CA CYS A 20 6.76 6.18 -8.43
C CYS A 20 6.14 5.75 -9.77
N TYR A 21 5.14 4.87 -9.75
CA TYR A 21 4.42 4.45 -10.96
C TYR A 21 3.68 5.64 -11.59
N ALA A 22 2.96 6.43 -10.79
CA ALA A 22 2.30 7.65 -11.28
C ALA A 22 3.29 8.62 -11.95
N LEU A 23 4.46 8.85 -11.34
CA LEU A 23 5.52 9.66 -11.95
C LEU A 23 6.07 9.05 -13.24
N TYR A 24 6.28 7.73 -13.28
CA TYR A 24 6.72 7.05 -14.49
C TYR A 24 5.71 7.21 -15.62
N SER A 25 4.41 7.07 -15.33
CA SER A 25 3.34 7.29 -16.30
C SER A 25 3.31 8.71 -16.89
N THR A 26 3.80 9.73 -16.17
CA THR A 26 3.90 11.10 -16.73
C THR A 26 4.88 11.23 -17.89
N LYS A 27 5.80 10.27 -18.08
CA LYS A 27 6.73 10.23 -19.22
C LYS A 27 6.09 9.70 -20.51
N ALA A 28 4.86 9.18 -20.45
CA ALA A 28 4.16 8.73 -21.65
C ALA A 28 3.84 9.93 -22.58
N PRO A 29 3.92 9.75 -23.92
CA PRO A 29 3.75 10.83 -24.90
C PRO A 29 2.41 11.56 -24.78
N TYR A 30 1.37 10.89 -24.28
CA TYR A 30 0.06 11.47 -23.99
C TYR A 30 0.14 12.62 -22.96
N TYR A 31 0.86 12.43 -21.86
CA TYR A 31 0.96 13.42 -20.77
C TYR A 31 2.02 14.49 -21.02
N ILE A 32 2.93 14.27 -21.98
CA ILE A 32 3.86 15.30 -22.47
C ILE A 32 3.10 16.38 -23.25
N ARG A 33 2.10 15.95 -24.04
CA ARG A 33 1.32 16.85 -24.91
C ARG A 33 0.25 17.64 -24.16
N ASN A 34 -0.23 17.13 -23.01
CA ASN A 34 -1.28 17.74 -22.19
C ASN A 34 -0.78 18.12 -20.77
N PRO A 35 -0.25 19.33 -20.57
CA PRO A 35 0.36 19.72 -19.29
C PRO A 35 -0.64 19.76 -18.12
N ARG A 36 -1.93 20.04 -18.38
CA ARG A 36 -2.97 20.06 -17.32
C ARG A 36 -3.19 18.68 -16.69
N GLN A 37 -3.22 17.63 -17.50
CA GLN A 37 -3.38 16.26 -17.01
C GLN A 37 -2.12 15.80 -16.26
N LYS A 38 -0.94 16.29 -16.67
CA LYS A 38 0.32 16.04 -15.98
C LYS A 38 0.31 16.53 -14.53
N VAL A 39 -0.29 17.70 -14.26
CA VAL A 39 -0.44 18.25 -12.90
C VAL A 39 -1.27 17.33 -12.00
N ILE A 40 -2.32 16.72 -12.52
CA ILE A 40 -3.16 15.77 -11.76
C ILE A 40 -2.35 14.55 -11.33
N LEU A 41 -1.52 13.98 -12.23
CA LEU A 41 -0.64 12.88 -11.87
C LEU A 41 0.43 13.27 -10.85
N TYR A 42 0.97 14.48 -10.93
CA TYR A 42 1.89 14.98 -9.90
C TYR A 42 1.20 15.12 -8.54
N ALA A 43 -0.04 15.59 -8.50
CA ALA A 43 -0.82 15.68 -7.26
C ALA A 43 -1.09 14.28 -6.66
N ILE A 44 -1.45 13.30 -7.50
CA ILE A 44 -1.63 11.90 -7.07
C ILE A 44 -0.32 11.32 -6.52
N ALA A 45 0.79 11.54 -7.22
CA ALA A 45 2.11 11.08 -6.77
C ALA A 45 2.50 11.72 -5.42
N ALA A 46 2.31 13.04 -5.28
CA ALA A 46 2.56 13.76 -4.03
C ALA A 46 1.72 13.21 -2.87
N GLY A 47 0.43 12.93 -3.12
CA GLY A 47 -0.45 12.31 -2.13
C GLY A 47 0.01 10.90 -1.72
N ALA A 48 0.43 10.09 -2.68
CA ALA A 48 0.95 8.74 -2.41
C ALA A 48 2.24 8.77 -1.57
N PHE A 49 3.17 9.69 -1.88
CA PHE A 49 4.37 9.89 -1.07
C PHE A 49 4.06 10.41 0.33
N TYR A 50 3.10 11.32 0.47
CA TYR A 50 2.65 11.80 1.77
C TYR A 50 2.07 10.67 2.62
N ILE A 51 1.23 9.81 2.06
CA ILE A 51 0.67 8.65 2.75
C ILE A 51 1.78 7.67 3.18
N SER A 52 2.76 7.43 2.31
CA SER A 52 3.93 6.61 2.63
C SER A 52 4.69 7.21 3.81
N PHE A 53 4.96 8.51 3.79
CA PHE A 53 5.69 9.21 4.85
C PHE A 53 4.91 9.22 6.18
N ALA A 54 3.60 9.43 6.13
CA ALA A 54 2.72 9.41 7.30
C ALA A 54 2.65 8.01 7.92
N ARG A 55 2.56 6.94 7.11
CA ARG A 55 2.62 5.56 7.60
C ARG A 55 3.96 5.22 8.27
N TRP A 56 5.05 5.78 7.77
CA TRP A 56 6.37 5.53 8.32
C TRP A 56 6.60 6.26 9.65
N ASN A 57 6.28 7.56 9.73
CA ASN A 57 6.63 8.40 10.87
C ASN A 57 5.53 8.51 11.94
N LEU A 58 4.26 8.57 11.54
CA LEU A 58 3.17 8.97 12.44
C LEU A 58 2.43 7.77 13.04
N TYR A 59 2.26 6.70 12.25
CA TYR A 59 1.53 5.53 12.72
C TYR A 59 2.46 4.57 13.47
N PRO A 60 2.18 4.24 14.74
CA PRO A 60 2.82 3.11 15.38
C PRO A 60 2.47 1.84 14.59
N PRO A 61 3.32 0.81 14.63
CA PRO A 61 3.03 -0.46 13.98
C PRO A 61 1.64 -0.98 14.39
N PHE A 62 0.84 -1.37 13.39
CA PHE A 62 -0.57 -1.72 13.59
C PHE A 62 -0.68 -3.03 14.39
N THR A 63 -0.85 -2.90 15.70
CA THR A 63 -1.03 -4.01 16.64
C THR A 63 -2.31 -4.82 16.36
N SER A 64 -3.39 -4.15 15.95
CA SER A 64 -4.69 -4.78 15.66
C SER A 64 -4.78 -5.48 14.30
N LEU A 65 -3.98 -5.09 13.30
CA LEU A 65 -4.07 -5.73 11.98
C LEU A 65 -3.46 -7.14 11.96
N ARG A 66 -2.52 -7.43 12.86
CA ARG A 66 -1.89 -8.77 12.91
C ARG A 66 -2.85 -9.82 13.47
N THR A 67 -3.69 -9.46 14.45
CA THR A 67 -4.68 -10.37 15.03
C THR A 67 -5.76 -10.75 14.02
N ASP A 68 -6.23 -9.79 13.23
CA ASP A 68 -7.25 -10.07 12.20
C ASP A 68 -6.67 -10.87 11.03
N ALA A 69 -5.44 -10.56 10.59
CA ALA A 69 -4.77 -11.31 9.54
C ALA A 69 -4.46 -12.76 9.97
N ALA A 70 -3.96 -12.95 11.19
CA ALA A 70 -3.70 -14.28 11.75
C ALA A 70 -5.00 -15.10 11.90
N MET A 71 -6.07 -14.49 12.43
CA MET A 71 -7.38 -15.15 12.54
C MET A 71 -7.90 -15.57 11.15
N LYS A 72 -7.73 -14.72 10.14
CA LYS A 72 -8.19 -15.00 8.77
C LYS A 72 -7.39 -16.13 8.10
N GLU A 73 -6.10 -16.24 8.40
CA GLU A 73 -5.25 -17.35 7.95
C GLU A 73 -5.63 -18.66 8.66
N GLU A 74 -5.85 -18.64 9.97
CA GLU A 74 -6.33 -19.81 10.71
C GLU A 74 -7.69 -20.29 10.20
N LEU A 75 -8.61 -19.37 9.92
CA LEU A 75 -9.92 -19.69 9.34
C LEU A 75 -9.76 -20.36 7.97
N ARG A 76 -8.89 -19.85 7.09
CA ARG A 76 -8.60 -20.47 5.78
C ARG A 76 -8.04 -21.88 5.92
N GLN A 77 -7.07 -22.08 6.81
CA GLN A 77 -6.48 -23.40 7.03
C GLN A 77 -7.51 -24.41 7.56
N ASN A 78 -8.41 -23.98 8.45
CA ASN A 78 -9.49 -24.84 8.93
C ASN A 78 -10.52 -25.15 7.83
N LEU A 79 -10.82 -24.19 6.96
CA LEU A 79 -11.72 -24.39 5.82
C LEU A 79 -11.14 -25.38 4.80
N ASP A 80 -9.83 -25.28 4.49
CA ASP A 80 -9.15 -26.22 3.61
C ASP A 80 -9.14 -27.66 4.16
N LYS A 81 -8.95 -27.82 5.48
CA LYS A 81 -9.03 -29.12 6.16
C LYS A 81 -10.43 -29.73 6.10
N LEU A 82 -11.48 -28.90 6.18
CA LEU A 82 -12.87 -29.35 6.06
C LEU A 82 -13.25 -29.70 4.62
N THR A 83 -12.66 -29.04 3.63
CA THR A 83 -12.98 -29.26 2.21
C THR A 83 -12.24 -30.46 1.61
N LYS A 84 -11.11 -30.85 2.21
CA LYS A 84 -10.32 -32.05 1.84
C LYS A 84 -10.78 -33.35 2.49
N LYS A 85 -11.81 -33.31 3.34
CA LYS A 85 -12.37 -34.47 4.05
C LYS A 85 -13.65 -34.93 3.37
#